data_AF-A0A6B0S9Z3-F1
#
_entry.id   AF-A0A6B0S9Z3-F1
#
_cell.length_a   1.000
_cell.length_b   1.000
_cell.length_c   1.000
_cell.angle_alpha   90.00
_cell.angle_beta   90.00
_cell.angle_gamma   90.00
#
_symmetry.space_group_name_H-M   'P 1'
#
loop_
_entity.id
_entity.type
_entity.pdbx_description
1 polymer ?
#
loop_
_entity_poly.entity_id
_entity_poly.type
_entity_poly.pdbx_seq_one_letter_code
_entity_poly.pdbx_strand_id
1 'polypeptide(L)'
;MFWFREGADTKRDPPVATNKPEQKLREGTQGRFSIPGEPQARNCSLSITDVNAGDSGTYFFQVETHFSKYAYLNKMLFLNVTGTVGSLRERKGHGKPGLGWGRHDKTPGQANKMPRGPALSFSLPSPALTHQPHVRSPGALEPGRPGNLTCSVPWACERATPPIFSWTSAAPSSLGPRTPFSSVITLTPRPQDHGTRLTCQVNFPTSGAMVERTILLNVTCE
;
A
#
# COMPACT_ATOMS: atom_id res chain seq x y z
N MET A 1 3.38 4.87 -2.65
CA MET A 1 3.19 4.17 -1.34
C MET A 1 4.55 3.98 -0.72
N PHE A 2 4.65 4.11 0.60
CA PHE A 2 5.92 4.25 1.30
C PHE A 2 5.87 3.55 2.64
N TRP A 3 6.94 2.82 2.94
CA TRP A 3 7.23 2.33 4.28
C TRP A 3 8.34 3.16 4.89
N PHE A 4 8.17 3.57 6.13
CA PHE A 4 9.17 4.31 6.90
C PHE A 4 9.46 3.58 8.21
N ARG A 5 10.65 3.83 8.76
CA ARG A 5 10.97 3.45 10.14
C ARG A 5 10.44 4.55 11.07
N GLU A 6 9.98 4.15 12.25
CA GLU A 6 9.56 5.09 13.30
C GLU A 6 10.64 6.17 13.56
N GLY A 7 10.18 7.41 13.74
CA GLY A 7 11.05 8.58 13.91
C GLY A 7 11.46 9.31 12.63
N ALA A 8 11.16 8.76 11.44
CA ALA A 8 11.49 9.42 10.16
C ALA A 8 10.61 10.66 9.88
N ASP A 9 11.23 11.76 9.43
CA ASP A 9 10.54 12.89 8.82
C ASP A 9 10.21 12.54 7.36
N THR A 10 8.95 12.26 7.07
CA THR A 10 8.49 11.81 5.74
C THR A 10 8.67 12.84 4.62
N LYS A 11 9.06 14.09 4.95
CA LYS A 11 9.41 15.12 3.97
C LYS A 11 10.88 15.10 3.57
N ARG A 12 11.76 14.58 4.43
CA ARG A 12 13.22 14.69 4.28
C ARG A 12 13.89 13.33 4.21
N ASP A 13 13.43 12.40 5.03
CA ASP A 13 14.05 11.10 5.18
C ASP A 13 13.58 10.13 4.08
N PRO A 14 14.50 9.31 3.55
CA PRO A 14 14.14 8.33 2.54
C PRO A 14 13.35 7.16 3.16
N PRO A 15 12.33 6.62 2.46
CA PRO A 15 11.58 5.45 2.89
C PRO A 15 12.45 4.18 2.92
N VAL A 16 12.06 3.17 3.70
CA VAL A 16 12.69 1.86 3.68
C VAL A 16 12.26 1.03 2.46
N ALA A 17 11.03 1.23 1.97
CA ALA A 17 10.51 0.64 0.74
C ALA A 17 9.47 1.56 0.08
N THR A 18 9.39 1.52 -1.25
CA THR A 18 8.37 2.24 -2.02
C THR A 18 8.13 1.60 -3.38
N ASN A 19 6.95 1.84 -3.94
CA ASN A 19 6.61 1.51 -5.33
C ASN A 19 6.77 2.71 -6.28
N LYS A 20 7.25 3.87 -5.78
CA LYS A 20 7.51 5.04 -6.62
C LYS A 20 8.85 4.86 -7.35
N PRO A 21 8.87 4.99 -8.69
CA PRO A 21 10.12 4.85 -9.45
C PRO A 21 11.14 5.91 -9.03
N GLU A 22 12.42 5.54 -9.10
CA GLU A 22 13.58 6.43 -8.84
C GLU A 22 13.64 7.05 -7.43
N GLN A 23 12.79 6.62 -6.51
CA GLN A 23 12.81 7.11 -5.13
C GLN A 23 14.03 6.55 -4.39
N LYS A 24 14.86 7.45 -3.84
CA LYS A 24 15.99 7.06 -2.98
C LYS A 24 15.46 6.38 -1.71
N LEU A 25 16.01 5.19 -1.40
CA LEU A 25 15.69 4.44 -0.19
C LEU A 25 16.70 4.69 0.93
N ARG A 26 16.30 4.33 2.15
CA ARG A 26 17.18 4.32 3.31
C ARG A 26 18.36 3.37 3.09
N GLU A 27 19.52 3.76 3.58
CA GLU A 27 20.73 2.95 3.48
C GLU A 27 20.52 1.58 4.16
N GLY A 28 21.04 0.52 3.53
CA GLY A 28 20.91 -0.85 4.00
C GLY A 28 19.57 -1.53 3.69
N THR A 29 18.56 -0.83 3.13
CA THR A 29 17.27 -1.45 2.75
C THR A 29 17.13 -1.70 1.26
N GLN A 30 17.97 -1.04 0.43
CA GLN A 30 17.96 -1.18 -1.02
C GLN A 30 18.13 -2.65 -1.44
N GLY A 31 17.21 -3.14 -2.26
CA GLY A 31 17.21 -4.53 -2.76
C GLY A 31 16.76 -5.60 -1.75
N ARG A 32 16.57 -5.24 -0.47
CA ARG A 32 16.08 -6.17 0.57
C ARG A 32 14.64 -5.89 0.96
N PHE A 33 14.27 -4.62 1.07
CA PHE A 33 12.94 -4.18 1.45
C PHE A 33 12.14 -3.84 0.18
N SER A 34 10.95 -4.41 0.03
CA SER A 34 10.12 -4.22 -1.15
C SER A 34 8.63 -4.22 -0.81
N ILE A 35 7.83 -3.58 -1.66
CA ILE A 35 6.37 -3.71 -1.65
C ILE A 35 6.03 -4.68 -2.78
N PRO A 36 5.67 -5.94 -2.48
CA PRO A 36 5.42 -6.94 -3.51
C PRO A 36 4.14 -6.62 -4.31
N GLY A 37 4.06 -7.11 -5.55
CA GLY A 37 2.93 -6.90 -6.45
C GLY A 37 3.14 -5.74 -7.44
N GLU A 38 2.14 -5.49 -8.28
CA GLU A 38 2.21 -4.47 -9.31
C GLU A 38 2.21 -3.05 -8.70
N PRO A 39 2.87 -2.06 -9.31
CA PRO A 39 2.87 -0.68 -8.80
C PRO A 39 1.48 -0.06 -8.63
N GLN A 40 0.49 -0.55 -9.39
CA GLN A 40 -0.91 -0.13 -9.33
C GLN A 40 -1.76 -0.97 -8.37
N ALA A 41 -1.29 -2.16 -8.00
CA ALA A 41 -1.90 -2.97 -6.95
C ALA A 41 -1.72 -2.21 -5.63
N ARG A 42 -2.80 -2.00 -4.87
CA ARG A 42 -2.71 -1.28 -3.58
C ARG A 42 -2.25 -2.22 -2.48
N ASN A 43 -1.16 -2.92 -2.74
CA ASN A 43 -0.56 -3.82 -1.80
C ASN A 43 0.16 -3.01 -0.72
N CYS A 44 -0.36 -3.09 0.50
CA CYS A 44 0.25 -2.46 1.67
C CYS A 44 1.19 -3.42 2.40
N SER A 45 1.71 -4.45 1.72
CA SER A 45 2.64 -5.41 2.31
C SER A 45 4.08 -4.91 2.26
N LEU A 46 4.87 -5.31 3.24
CA LEU A 46 6.32 -5.14 3.28
C LEU A 46 6.96 -6.52 3.22
N SER A 47 7.77 -6.75 2.20
CA SER A 47 8.61 -7.94 2.06
C SER A 47 10.07 -7.57 2.35
N ILE A 48 10.71 -8.32 3.23
CA ILE A 48 12.11 -8.14 3.62
C ILE A 48 12.85 -9.44 3.33
N THR A 49 13.85 -9.39 2.46
CA THR A 49 14.79 -10.49 2.20
C THR A 49 16.09 -10.30 2.98
N ASP A 50 16.80 -11.40 3.24
CA ASP A 50 18.07 -11.38 3.99
C ASP A 50 17.95 -10.62 5.32
N VAL A 51 16.93 -10.99 6.09
CA VAL A 51 16.59 -10.36 7.38
C VAL A 51 17.76 -10.50 8.36
N ASN A 52 18.14 -9.41 9.02
CA ASN A 52 19.20 -9.38 10.02
C ASN A 52 18.75 -8.65 11.30
N ALA A 53 19.54 -8.78 12.38
CA ALA A 53 19.21 -8.18 13.68
C ALA A 53 19.00 -6.66 13.63
N GLY A 54 19.71 -5.95 12.74
CA GLY A 54 19.59 -4.50 12.53
C GLY A 54 18.27 -4.07 11.88
N ASP A 55 17.52 -5.00 11.30
CA ASP A 55 16.18 -4.74 10.76
C ASP A 55 15.11 -4.66 11.85
N SER A 56 15.44 -5.04 13.10
CA SER A 56 14.49 -4.92 14.22
C SER A 56 14.07 -3.46 14.44
N GLY A 57 12.79 -3.25 14.73
CA GLY A 57 12.24 -1.93 15.00
C GLY A 57 10.80 -1.79 14.56
N THR A 58 10.29 -0.56 14.70
CA THR A 58 8.92 -0.20 14.36
C THR A 58 8.88 0.48 12.99
N TYR A 59 7.90 0.11 12.18
CA TYR A 59 7.69 0.62 10.83
C TYR A 59 6.26 1.11 10.65
N PHE A 60 6.08 2.19 9.90
CA PHE A 60 4.76 2.70 9.54
C PHE A 60 4.62 2.87 8.03
N PHE A 61 3.39 2.68 7.54
CA PHE A 61 3.06 2.81 6.14
C PHE A 61 2.40 4.16 5.86
N GLN A 62 2.65 4.69 4.68
CA GLN A 62 2.04 5.89 4.16
C GLN A 62 1.63 5.68 2.70
N VAL A 63 0.38 6.00 2.38
CA VAL A 63 -0.05 6.16 0.99
C VAL A 63 -0.11 7.64 0.66
N GLU A 64 0.46 7.98 -0.49
CA GLU A 64 0.36 9.31 -1.07
C GLU A 64 -0.52 9.20 -2.30
N THR A 65 -1.47 10.12 -2.39
CA THR A 65 -2.30 10.38 -3.56
C THR A 65 -2.01 11.77 -4.07
N HIS A 66 -2.49 12.10 -5.27
CA HIS A 66 -2.35 13.43 -5.85
C HIS A 66 -2.79 14.57 -4.91
N PHE A 67 -3.76 14.32 -4.03
CA PHE A 67 -4.38 15.36 -3.20
C PHE A 67 -4.09 15.24 -1.71
N SER A 68 -3.60 14.09 -1.24
CA SER A 68 -3.51 13.80 0.19
C SER A 68 -2.49 12.72 0.51
N LYS A 69 -1.91 12.83 1.70
CA LYS A 69 -1.03 11.83 2.30
C LYS A 69 -1.74 11.20 3.49
N TYR A 70 -1.74 9.88 3.58
CA TYR A 70 -2.41 9.12 4.62
C TYR A 70 -1.38 8.22 5.31
N ALA A 71 -1.06 8.50 6.57
CA ALA A 71 -0.11 7.75 7.38
C ALA A 71 -0.83 6.83 8.39
N TYR A 72 -0.31 5.62 8.56
CA TYR A 72 -0.96 4.53 9.30
C TYR A 72 -0.34 4.44 10.69
N LEU A 73 -0.40 5.55 11.44
CA LEU A 73 0.29 5.68 12.72
C LEU A 73 -0.32 4.80 13.82
N ASN A 74 -1.62 4.49 13.74
CA ASN A 74 -2.29 3.61 14.72
C ASN A 74 -2.07 2.11 14.45
N LYS A 75 -1.42 1.76 13.34
CA LYS A 75 -1.20 0.37 12.91
C LYS A 75 0.22 0.21 12.39
N MET A 76 1.19 0.40 13.28
CA MET A 76 2.59 0.19 12.98
C MET A 76 2.94 -1.30 13.01
N LEU A 77 3.93 -1.68 12.21
CA LEU A 77 4.51 -3.02 12.19
C LEU A 77 5.70 -3.03 13.16
N PHE A 78 5.64 -3.87 14.19
CA PHE A 78 6.76 -4.15 15.07
C PHE A 78 7.49 -5.41 14.60
N LEU A 79 8.76 -5.28 14.21
CA LEU A 79 9.62 -6.39 13.82
C LEU A 79 10.66 -6.63 14.90
N ASN A 80 10.67 -7.85 15.45
CA ASN A 80 11.68 -8.31 16.38
C ASN A 80 12.42 -9.52 15.78
N VAL A 81 13.68 -9.34 15.37
CA VAL A 81 14.48 -10.41 14.78
C VAL A 81 15.29 -11.10 15.89
N THR A 82 14.82 -12.26 16.32
CA THR A 82 15.52 -13.10 17.29
C THR A 82 16.23 -14.25 16.56
N GLY A 83 17.52 -14.12 16.28
CA GLY A 83 18.30 -15.14 15.57
C GLY A 83 19.77 -14.74 15.42
N THR A 84 20.68 -15.68 15.69
CA THR A 84 22.10 -15.47 16.02
C THR A 84 23.01 -15.29 14.80
N VAL A 85 24.09 -14.54 15.02
CA VAL A 85 25.30 -14.50 14.17
C VAL A 85 25.84 -15.93 14.00
N GLY A 86 25.46 -16.59 12.91
CA GLY A 86 26.10 -17.80 12.43
C GLY A 86 27.30 -17.45 11.54
N SER A 87 28.37 -16.94 12.15
CA SER A 87 29.69 -17.00 11.51
C SER A 87 30.03 -18.48 11.32
N LEU A 88 29.96 -18.98 10.08
CA LEU A 88 30.60 -20.25 9.73
C LEU A 88 32.11 -20.08 9.95
N ARG A 89 32.59 -20.46 11.14
CA ARG A 89 34.00 -20.77 11.34
C ARG A 89 34.26 -22.11 10.69
N GLU A 90 34.96 -22.07 9.56
CA GLU A 90 35.50 -23.26 8.91
C GLU A 90 36.53 -23.92 9.86
N ARG A 91 36.17 -25.06 10.46
CA ARG A 91 37.16 -25.92 11.12
C ARG A 91 38.05 -26.50 10.03
N LYS A 92 39.27 -25.98 9.88
CA LYS A 92 40.35 -26.66 9.16
C LYS A 92 40.64 -28.00 9.85
N GLY A 93 40.10 -29.08 9.30
CA GLY A 93 40.49 -30.45 9.65
C GLY A 93 41.86 -30.76 9.06
N HIS A 94 42.78 -31.25 9.91
CA HIS A 94 44.07 -31.78 9.51
C HIS A 94 43.92 -33.14 8.79
N GLY A 95 44.48 -33.25 7.59
CA GLY A 95 44.71 -34.51 6.87
C GLY A 95 45.91 -34.36 5.94
N LYS A 96 46.95 -35.19 6.16
CA LYS A 96 48.23 -35.24 5.42
C LYS A 96 48.13 -36.16 4.17
N PRO A 97 49.15 -36.19 3.28
CA PRO A 97 48.97 -36.10 1.83
C PRO A 97 49.00 -37.43 1.06
N GLY A 98 48.36 -37.46 -0.11
CA GLY A 98 48.44 -38.53 -1.10
C GLY A 98 48.48 -37.97 -2.53
N LEU A 99 49.43 -38.47 -3.32
CA LEU A 99 49.92 -38.04 -4.64
C LEU A 99 48.91 -38.05 -5.80
N GLY A 100 49.07 -37.13 -6.76
CA GLY A 100 48.53 -37.22 -8.13
C GLY A 100 48.36 -35.87 -8.82
N TRP A 101 49.26 -35.51 -9.76
CA TRP A 101 49.15 -34.32 -10.61
C TRP A 101 48.29 -34.61 -11.85
N GLY A 102 47.24 -33.82 -12.06
CA GLY A 102 46.46 -33.75 -13.30
C GLY A 102 45.96 -32.32 -13.50
N ARG A 103 46.46 -31.66 -14.53
CA ARG A 103 46.25 -30.25 -14.87
C ARG A 103 44.95 -30.13 -15.68
N HIS A 104 43.91 -29.50 -15.12
CA HIS A 104 42.74 -29.04 -15.87
C HIS A 104 42.39 -27.59 -15.51
N ASP A 105 42.03 -26.85 -16.54
CA ASP A 105 41.85 -25.39 -16.63
C ASP A 105 41.03 -24.75 -15.51
N LYS A 106 41.50 -23.58 -15.04
CA LYS A 106 40.73 -22.66 -14.20
C LYS A 106 39.85 -21.77 -15.09
N THR A 107 38.56 -22.07 -15.15
CA THR A 107 37.55 -21.13 -15.64
C THR A 107 37.30 -20.03 -14.59
N PRO A 108 37.22 -18.74 -14.93
CA PRO A 108 36.97 -17.68 -13.96
C PRO A 108 35.48 -17.54 -13.64
N GLY A 109 35.17 -17.49 -12.34
CA GLY A 109 34.07 -16.69 -11.81
C GLY A 109 32.66 -17.26 -11.93
N GLN A 110 32.33 -18.27 -11.13
CA GLN A 110 30.96 -18.44 -10.67
C GLN A 110 30.92 -18.04 -9.21
N ALA A 111 30.59 -16.76 -8.96
CA ALA A 111 30.26 -16.29 -7.64
C ALA A 111 29.17 -17.22 -7.08
N ASN A 112 29.48 -17.96 -6.02
CA ASN A 112 28.51 -18.73 -5.28
C ASN A 112 27.35 -17.79 -4.95
N LYS A 113 26.21 -18.00 -5.61
CA LYS A 113 25.00 -17.23 -5.33
C LYS A 113 24.61 -17.62 -3.91
N MET A 114 24.90 -16.71 -2.98
CA MET A 114 24.59 -16.85 -1.57
C MET A 114 23.15 -17.37 -1.44
N PRO A 115 22.88 -18.42 -0.64
CA PRO A 115 21.52 -18.88 -0.43
C PRO A 115 20.72 -17.69 0.11
N ARG A 116 19.63 -17.33 -0.59
CA ARG A 116 18.73 -16.24 -0.17
C ARG A 116 18.31 -16.56 1.25
N GLY A 117 18.59 -15.67 2.19
CA GLY A 117 18.18 -15.82 3.58
C GLY A 117 16.65 -15.88 3.71
N PRO A 118 16.12 -16.13 4.91
CA PRO A 118 14.68 -16.13 5.13
C PRO A 118 14.07 -14.79 4.71
N ALA A 119 12.99 -14.86 3.92
CA ALA A 119 12.20 -13.71 3.54
C ALA A 119 10.95 -13.63 4.42
N LEU A 120 10.66 -12.44 4.95
CA LEU A 120 9.46 -12.17 5.74
C LEU A 120 8.55 -11.23 4.98
N SER A 121 7.25 -11.53 4.95
CA SER A 121 6.23 -10.69 4.31
C SER A 121 5.16 -10.33 5.33
N PHE A 122 4.91 -9.03 5.49
CA PHE A 122 3.97 -8.48 6.46
C PHE A 122 2.92 -7.64 5.75
N SER A 123 1.63 -7.91 5.95
CA SER A 123 0.54 -7.13 5.35
C SER A 123 -0.17 -6.27 6.39
N LEU A 124 -0.33 -4.97 6.11
CA LEU A 124 -1.12 -4.11 6.98
C LEU A 124 -2.62 -4.25 6.73
N PRO A 125 -3.43 -4.34 7.80
CA PRO A 125 -4.86 -4.19 7.65
C PRO A 125 -5.25 -2.72 7.43
N SER A 126 -6.10 -2.44 6.44
CA SER A 126 -6.75 -1.15 6.20
C SER A 126 -7.20 -0.48 7.52
N PRO A 127 -6.87 0.81 7.74
CA PRO A 127 -7.23 1.59 8.91
C PRO A 127 -8.65 2.10 8.70
N ALA A 128 -9.61 1.18 8.65
CA ALA A 128 -10.97 1.46 8.25
C ALA A 128 -11.75 2.38 9.21
N LEU A 129 -11.16 2.88 10.29
CA LEU A 129 -11.84 3.68 11.32
C LEU A 129 -11.29 5.11 11.49
N THR A 130 -10.29 5.52 10.70
CA THR A 130 -9.65 6.84 10.90
C THR A 130 -9.83 7.82 9.74
N HIS A 131 -10.25 7.34 8.58
CA HIS A 131 -10.33 8.17 7.37
C HIS A 131 -11.71 8.05 6.71
N GLN A 132 -12.29 9.18 6.33
CA GLN A 132 -13.55 9.22 5.58
C GLN A 132 -13.33 8.91 4.09
N PRO A 133 -14.35 8.40 3.37
CA PRO A 133 -14.35 8.35 1.92
C PRO A 133 -14.23 9.74 1.29
N HIS A 134 -13.61 9.81 0.12
CA HIS A 134 -13.48 11.02 -0.66
C HIS A 134 -14.47 11.00 -1.83
N VAL A 135 -15.41 11.95 -1.82
CA VAL A 135 -16.40 12.15 -2.90
C VAL A 135 -15.97 13.33 -3.77
N ARG A 136 -15.83 13.08 -5.08
CA ARG A 136 -15.48 14.09 -6.09
C ARG A 136 -16.69 14.40 -6.95
N SER A 137 -17.06 15.67 -7.04
CA SER A 137 -18.01 16.20 -8.02
C SER A 137 -17.25 16.85 -9.19
N PRO A 138 -17.84 16.88 -10.40
CA PRO A 138 -17.25 17.53 -11.57
C PRO A 138 -17.37 19.06 -11.51
N GLY A 139 -18.13 19.60 -10.56
CA GLY A 139 -18.46 21.02 -10.45
C GLY A 139 -19.93 21.18 -10.01
N ALA A 140 -20.51 22.34 -10.32
CA ALA A 140 -21.96 22.51 -10.24
C ALA A 140 -22.64 21.65 -11.33
N LEU A 141 -23.72 20.96 -10.97
CA LEU A 141 -24.48 20.12 -11.88
C LEU A 141 -25.57 20.94 -12.57
N GLU A 142 -25.84 20.63 -13.83
CA GLU A 142 -26.93 21.24 -14.58
C GLU A 142 -28.20 20.40 -14.45
N PRO A 143 -29.38 21.02 -14.25
CA PRO A 143 -30.65 20.32 -14.24
C PRO A 143 -30.86 19.48 -15.52
N GLY A 144 -31.31 18.23 -15.36
CA GLY A 144 -31.62 17.33 -16.47
C GLY A 144 -30.39 16.74 -17.19
N ARG A 145 -29.18 17.25 -16.92
CA ARG A 145 -27.94 16.75 -17.52
C ARG A 145 -27.26 15.72 -16.61
N PRO A 146 -26.96 14.51 -17.09
CA PRO A 146 -26.26 13.50 -16.30
C PRO A 146 -24.87 13.97 -15.87
N GLY A 147 -24.57 13.88 -14.57
CA GLY A 147 -23.27 14.21 -13.99
C GLY A 147 -22.69 13.07 -13.16
N ASN A 148 -21.40 12.79 -13.34
CA ASN A 148 -20.72 11.68 -12.68
C ASN A 148 -20.01 12.14 -11.40
N LEU A 149 -20.37 11.55 -10.27
CA LEU A 149 -19.66 11.69 -9.02
C LEU A 149 -18.91 10.42 -8.69
N THR A 150 -17.71 10.56 -8.13
CA THR A 150 -16.86 9.42 -7.76
C THR A 150 -16.63 9.40 -6.27
N CYS A 151 -16.98 8.30 -5.61
CA CYS A 151 -16.57 8.01 -4.24
C CYS A 151 -15.34 7.11 -4.26
N SER A 152 -14.33 7.45 -3.47
CA SER A 152 -13.06 6.74 -3.43
C SER A 152 -12.56 6.57 -2.00
N VAL A 153 -11.93 5.44 -1.73
CA VAL A 153 -11.20 5.18 -0.47
C VAL A 153 -9.72 5.08 -0.79
N PRO A 154 -9.01 6.21 -0.96
CA PRO A 154 -7.61 6.22 -1.38
C PRO A 154 -6.65 5.49 -0.42
N TRP A 155 -7.05 5.38 0.84
CA TRP A 155 -6.34 4.71 1.93
C TRP A 155 -6.69 3.23 2.08
N ALA A 156 -7.61 2.68 1.29
CA ALA A 156 -7.90 1.25 1.37
C ALA A 156 -6.75 0.44 0.76
N CYS A 157 -6.28 -0.55 1.52
CA CYS A 157 -5.32 -1.55 1.08
C CYS A 157 -6.05 -2.71 0.40
N GLU A 158 -5.38 -3.33 -0.58
CA GLU A 158 -5.89 -4.50 -1.29
C GLU A 158 -6.04 -5.72 -0.37
N ARG A 159 -7.17 -6.42 -0.54
CA ARG A 159 -7.47 -7.67 0.15
C ARG A 159 -8.25 -8.59 -0.79
N ALA A 160 -8.27 -9.88 -0.43
CA ALA A 160 -9.06 -10.91 -1.09
C ALA A 160 -10.56 -10.57 -1.20
N THR A 161 -11.10 -9.72 -0.31
CA THR A 161 -12.50 -9.25 -0.37
C THR A 161 -12.55 -7.73 -0.57
N PRO A 162 -13.06 -7.23 -1.70
CA PRO A 162 -13.13 -5.79 -1.98
C PRO A 162 -14.18 -5.09 -1.10
N PRO A 163 -14.00 -3.80 -0.77
CA PRO A 163 -14.97 -3.02 -0.02
C PRO A 163 -16.26 -2.80 -0.84
N ILE A 164 -17.41 -2.79 -0.18
CA ILE A 164 -18.72 -2.62 -0.81
C ILE A 164 -19.11 -1.14 -0.73
N PHE A 165 -19.46 -0.55 -1.88
CA PHE A 165 -19.90 0.84 -1.98
C PHE A 165 -21.41 0.89 -2.11
N SER A 166 -22.03 1.79 -1.36
CA SER A 166 -23.46 2.07 -1.39
C SER A 166 -23.67 3.58 -1.48
N TRP A 167 -24.73 3.99 -2.17
CA TRP A 167 -25.08 5.40 -2.36
C TRP A 167 -26.49 5.68 -1.87
N THR A 168 -26.71 6.88 -1.34
CA THR A 168 -28.02 7.40 -0.98
C THR A 168 -28.18 8.80 -1.56
N SER A 169 -29.19 8.98 -2.41
CA SER A 169 -29.46 10.22 -3.15
C SER A 169 -30.97 10.47 -3.25
N ALA A 170 -31.38 11.73 -3.20
CA ALA A 170 -32.75 12.15 -3.50
C ALA A 170 -32.98 12.39 -5.02
N ALA A 171 -31.91 12.71 -5.75
CA ALA A 171 -31.93 12.89 -7.20
C ALA A 171 -31.97 11.53 -7.92
N PRO A 172 -32.65 11.44 -9.08
CA PRO A 172 -32.58 10.27 -9.97
C PRO A 172 -31.13 9.88 -10.26
N SER A 173 -30.82 8.59 -10.07
CA SER A 173 -29.44 8.11 -10.12
C SER A 173 -29.30 6.74 -10.75
N SER A 174 -28.20 6.52 -11.45
CA SER A 174 -27.76 5.20 -11.92
C SER A 174 -26.34 4.90 -11.43
N LEU A 175 -26.08 3.61 -11.20
CA LEU A 175 -24.74 3.15 -10.81
C LEU A 175 -23.86 3.07 -12.06
N GLY A 176 -22.68 3.68 -11.96
CA GLY A 176 -21.66 3.67 -13.01
C GLY A 176 -20.58 2.61 -12.78
N PRO A 177 -19.43 2.74 -13.47
CA PRO A 177 -18.29 1.84 -13.29
C PRO A 177 -17.77 1.81 -11.85
N ARG A 178 -17.19 0.67 -11.48
CA ARG A 178 -16.61 0.43 -10.16
C ARG A 178 -15.20 -0.15 -10.29
N THR A 179 -14.31 0.31 -9.42
CA THR A 179 -12.98 -0.27 -9.21
C THR A 179 -12.92 -0.86 -7.80
N PRO A 180 -11.86 -1.60 -7.43
CA PRO A 180 -11.69 -2.10 -6.06
C PRO A 180 -11.70 -1.00 -4.98
N PHE A 181 -11.40 0.25 -5.33
CA PHE A 181 -11.27 1.36 -4.36
C PHE A 181 -12.11 2.60 -4.70
N SER A 182 -12.97 2.51 -5.72
CA SER A 182 -13.89 3.59 -6.08
C SER A 182 -15.18 3.09 -6.72
N SER A 183 -16.23 3.87 -6.57
CA SER A 183 -17.51 3.68 -7.26
C SER A 183 -17.96 5.00 -7.86
N VAL A 184 -18.53 4.94 -9.06
CA VAL A 184 -19.14 6.09 -9.74
C VAL A 184 -20.65 6.01 -9.63
N ILE A 185 -21.29 7.15 -9.34
CA ILE A 185 -22.73 7.35 -9.46
C ILE A 185 -22.99 8.44 -10.48
N THR A 186 -23.96 8.23 -11.36
CA THR A 186 -24.42 9.23 -12.32
C THR A 186 -25.74 9.77 -11.83
N LEU A 187 -25.80 11.07 -11.56
CA LEU A 187 -27.01 11.76 -11.13
C LEU A 187 -27.60 12.54 -12.31
N THR A 188 -28.92 12.53 -12.43
CA THR A 188 -29.66 13.45 -13.30
C THR A 188 -30.47 14.38 -12.40
N PRO A 189 -29.84 15.45 -11.88
CA PRO A 189 -30.47 16.29 -10.87
C PRO A 189 -31.57 17.15 -11.48
N ARG A 190 -32.56 17.49 -10.65
CA ARG A 190 -33.59 18.47 -10.93
C ARG A 190 -33.26 19.76 -10.15
N PRO A 191 -33.87 20.91 -10.49
CA PRO A 191 -33.60 22.17 -9.78
C PRO A 191 -33.83 22.06 -8.27
N GLN A 192 -34.86 21.32 -7.84
CA GLN A 192 -35.17 21.08 -6.43
C GLN A 192 -34.16 20.18 -5.70
N ASP A 193 -33.29 19.47 -6.42
CA ASP A 193 -32.29 18.60 -5.80
C ASP A 193 -31.09 19.41 -5.28
N HIS A 194 -31.03 20.73 -5.54
CA HIS A 194 -30.04 21.64 -4.95
C HIS A 194 -30.08 21.59 -3.41
N GLY A 195 -28.91 21.47 -2.78
CA GLY A 195 -28.78 21.43 -1.33
C GLY A 195 -29.19 20.09 -0.68
N THR A 196 -29.64 19.11 -1.46
CA THR A 196 -29.95 17.78 -0.93
C THR A 196 -28.69 16.97 -0.60
N ARG A 197 -28.82 15.97 0.27
CA ARG A 197 -27.71 15.15 0.77
C ARG A 197 -27.42 14.00 -0.20
N LEU A 198 -26.16 13.88 -0.62
CA LEU A 198 -25.62 12.69 -1.28
C LEU A 198 -24.67 11.99 -0.32
N THR A 199 -24.95 10.74 0.03
CA THR A 199 -24.11 9.93 0.91
C THR A 199 -23.48 8.78 0.16
N CYS A 200 -22.16 8.64 0.27
CA CYS A 200 -21.44 7.43 -0.09
C CYS A 200 -21.08 6.67 1.19
N GLN A 201 -21.51 5.42 1.29
CA GLN A 201 -21.19 4.51 2.37
C GLN A 201 -20.27 3.40 1.85
N VAL A 202 -19.24 3.07 2.63
CA VAL A 202 -18.25 2.05 2.29
C VAL A 202 -18.14 1.05 3.44
N ASN A 203 -18.51 -0.20 3.14
CA ASN A 203 -18.42 -1.31 4.08
C ASN A 203 -17.18 -2.16 3.78
N PHE A 204 -16.43 -2.51 4.82
CA PHE A 204 -15.23 -3.35 4.76
C PHE A 204 -15.49 -4.71 5.43
N PRO A 205 -15.93 -5.74 4.67
CA PRO A 205 -16.40 -7.01 5.25
C PRO A 205 -15.38 -7.69 6.16
N THR A 206 -14.10 -7.68 5.78
CA THR A 206 -13.02 -8.33 6.55
C THR A 206 -12.85 -7.74 7.96
N SER A 207 -13.13 -6.45 8.13
CA SER A 207 -12.98 -5.76 9.41
C SER A 207 -14.30 -5.44 10.10
N GLY A 208 -15.44 -5.65 9.44
CA GLY A 208 -16.76 -5.18 9.90
C GLY A 208 -16.91 -3.65 9.99
N ALA A 209 -15.88 -2.89 9.62
CA ALA A 209 -15.88 -1.44 9.69
C ALA A 209 -16.74 -0.83 8.56
N MET A 210 -17.48 0.22 8.91
CA MET A 210 -18.29 0.99 7.99
C MET A 210 -17.95 2.48 8.14
N VAL A 211 -17.72 3.14 7.01
CA VAL A 211 -17.43 4.58 6.95
C VAL A 211 -18.29 5.21 5.88
N GLU A 212 -18.60 6.49 6.05
CA GLU A 212 -19.42 7.22 5.09
C GLU A 212 -18.93 8.65 4.91
N ARG A 213 -19.32 9.23 3.76
CA ARG A 213 -19.14 10.64 3.46
C ARG A 213 -20.42 11.19 2.87
N THR A 214 -20.91 12.26 3.46
CA THR A 214 -22.04 13.03 2.93
C THR A 214 -21.55 14.36 2.39
N ILE A 215 -22.03 14.74 1.21
CA ILE A 215 -21.89 16.07 0.62
C ILE A 215 -23.26 16.65 0.29
N LEU A 216 -23.33 17.97 0.12
CA LEU A 216 -24.53 18.64 -0.41
C LEU A 216 -24.40 18.79 -1.93
N LEU A 217 -25.47 18.50 -2.66
CA LEU A 217 -25.49 18.68 -4.11
C LEU A 217 -25.56 20.17 -4.46
N ASN A 218 -24.69 20.59 -5.38
CA ASN A 218 -24.74 21.92 -5.96
C ASN A 218 -25.30 21.80 -7.38
N VAL A 219 -26.52 22.25 -7.59
CA VAL A 219 -27.21 22.28 -8.88
C VAL A 219 -27.43 23.74 -9.28
N THR A 220 -27.14 24.10 -10.53
CA THR A 220 -27.39 25.47 -11.02
C THR A 220 -28.89 25.67 -11.19
N CYS A 221 -29.48 26.50 -10.34
CA CYS A 221 -30.87 26.91 -10.49
C CYS A 221 -30.91 28.08 -11.48
N GLU A 222 -31.35 27.83 -12.71
CA GLU A 222 -31.88 28.88 -13.60
C GLU A 222 -33.39 28.97 -13.45
#